data_AF-A0A939GZ51-F1
#
_entry.id   AF-A0A939GZ51-F1
#
_cell.length_a   1.000
_cell.length_b   1.000
_cell.length_c   1.000
_cell.angle_alpha   90.00
_cell.angle_beta   90.00
_cell.angle_gamma   90.00
#
_symmetry.space_group_name_H-M   'P 1'
#
loop_
_entity.id
_entity.type
_entity.pdbx_description
1 polymer ?
#
loop_
_entity_poly.entity_id
_entity_poly.type
_entity_poly.pdbx_seq_one_letter_code
_entity_poly.pdbx_strand_id
1 'polypeptide(L)'
;MIKTEYLKFRATQEEAREIDRICKTLGLSRSDYLRAVAFGAPAPVGTPSPTAETAPAPDLSILQADIAALKTQQEEMNAAQAQAAESFNALVQNLGEFLRVPSFREYRARDAVEGSIQKPGETELNFLIRLANRYYLIYKVWPDPTNINIFGKISDETKANFPKAPRI
;
A
#
# COMPACT_ATOMS: atom_id res chain seq x y z
N MET A 1 23.01 -49.27 -36.95
CA MET A 1 23.50 -49.01 -35.59
C MET A 1 23.51 -47.51 -35.36
N ILE A 2 22.62 -46.99 -34.50
CA ILE A 2 22.64 -45.58 -34.12
C ILE A 2 23.70 -45.44 -33.01
N LYS A 3 24.70 -44.56 -33.20
CA LYS A 3 25.70 -44.28 -32.18
C LYS A 3 25.05 -43.43 -31.08
N THR A 4 25.03 -43.94 -29.85
CA THR A 4 24.56 -43.19 -28.68
C THR A 4 25.74 -42.42 -28.10
N GLU A 5 25.72 -41.08 -28.21
CA GLU A 5 26.70 -40.20 -27.59
C GLU A 5 26.14 -39.61 -26.29
N TYR A 6 26.96 -39.59 -25.23
CA TYR A 6 26.57 -39.05 -23.93
C TYR A 6 27.08 -37.62 -23.80
N LEU A 7 26.16 -36.66 -23.64
CA LEU A 7 26.51 -35.29 -23.23
C LEU A 7 26.55 -35.18 -21.71
N LYS A 8 27.63 -34.62 -21.18
CA LYS A 8 27.75 -34.24 -19.77
C LYS A 8 27.54 -32.74 -19.64
N PHE A 9 26.60 -32.34 -18.78
CA PHE A 9 26.33 -30.95 -18.46
C PHE A 9 26.69 -30.69 -17.00
N ARG A 10 27.39 -29.58 -16.74
CA ARG A 10 27.69 -29.12 -15.39
C ARG A 10 26.70 -28.02 -15.01
N ALA A 11 25.75 -28.35 -14.15
CA ALA A 11 24.79 -27.40 -13.60
C ALA A 11 25.27 -26.89 -12.23
N THR A 12 24.93 -25.66 -11.90
CA THR A 12 24.92 -25.18 -10.51
C THR A 12 23.76 -25.82 -9.73
N GLN A 13 23.81 -25.75 -8.40
CA GLN A 13 22.79 -26.36 -7.54
C GLN A 13 21.41 -25.72 -7.74
N GLU A 14 21.38 -24.42 -8.03
CA GLU A 14 20.14 -23.65 -8.29
C GLU A 14 19.53 -24.06 -9.62
N GLU A 15 20.32 -24.15 -10.68
CA GLU A 15 19.86 -24.61 -12.01
C GLU A 15 19.33 -26.05 -11.96
N ALA A 16 19.98 -26.93 -11.19
CA ALA A 16 19.51 -28.30 -11.02
C ALA A 16 18.13 -28.36 -10.36
N ARG A 17 17.87 -27.51 -9.36
CA ARG A 17 16.56 -27.42 -8.68
C ARG A 17 15.48 -26.92 -9.62
N GLU A 18 15.79 -25.91 -10.42
CA GLU A 18 14.84 -25.34 -11.37
C GLU A 18 14.50 -26.33 -12.49
N ILE A 19 15.51 -27.04 -13.02
CA ILE A 19 15.29 -28.12 -14.00
C ILE A 19 14.37 -29.20 -13.41
N ASP A 20 14.60 -29.63 -12.17
CA ASP A 20 13.78 -30.66 -11.54
C ASP A 20 12.34 -30.16 -11.28
N ARG A 21 12.15 -28.87 -10.96
CA ARG A 21 10.82 -28.25 -10.84
C ARG A 21 10.07 -28.27 -12.18
N ILE A 22 10.73 -27.85 -13.25
CA ILE A 22 10.15 -27.81 -14.60
C ILE A 22 9.81 -29.24 -15.07
N CYS A 23 10.71 -30.19 -14.87
CA CYS A 23 10.48 -31.60 -15.21
C CYS A 23 9.26 -32.18 -14.48
N LYS A 24 9.09 -31.87 -13.17
CA LYS A 24 7.90 -32.27 -12.41
C LYS A 24 6.61 -31.64 -12.94
N THR A 25 6.68 -30.38 -13.33
CA THR A 25 5.51 -29.64 -13.83
C THR A 25 5.05 -30.17 -15.19
N LEU A 26 6.00 -30.57 -16.03
CA LEU A 26 5.74 -31.08 -17.37
C LEU A 26 5.55 -32.61 -17.43
N GLY A 27 5.79 -33.33 -16.32
CA GLY A 27 5.74 -34.79 -16.28
C GLY A 27 6.81 -35.48 -17.15
N LEU A 28 7.94 -34.81 -17.40
CA LEU A 28 9.00 -35.29 -18.29
C LEU A 28 10.22 -35.79 -17.51
N SER A 29 10.96 -36.72 -18.12
CA SER A 29 12.26 -37.11 -17.58
C SER A 29 13.29 -35.99 -17.82
N ARG A 30 14.23 -35.84 -16.89
CA ARG A 30 15.28 -34.81 -16.97
C ARG A 30 16.10 -34.89 -18.27
N SER A 31 16.35 -36.11 -18.75
CA SER A 31 17.07 -36.35 -20.00
C SER A 31 16.25 -35.98 -21.25
N ASP A 32 14.93 -36.13 -21.21
CA ASP A 32 14.05 -35.74 -22.32
C ASP A 32 13.91 -34.23 -22.41
N TYR A 33 13.73 -33.58 -21.26
CA TYR A 33 13.69 -32.12 -21.16
C TYR A 33 14.99 -31.50 -21.67
N LEU A 34 16.16 -31.97 -21.19
CA LEU A 34 17.45 -31.43 -21.61
C LEU A 34 17.76 -31.69 -23.09
N ARG A 35 17.32 -32.82 -23.64
CA ARG A 35 17.43 -33.07 -25.09
C ARG A 35 16.57 -32.10 -25.88
N ALA A 36 15.31 -31.91 -25.49
CA ALA A 36 14.41 -30.97 -26.18
C ALA A 36 14.96 -29.54 -26.18
N VAL A 37 15.47 -29.09 -25.03
CA VAL A 37 16.10 -27.77 -24.88
C VAL A 37 17.37 -27.67 -25.74
N ALA A 38 18.24 -28.68 -25.74
CA ALA A 38 19.50 -28.66 -26.49
C ALA A 38 19.29 -28.62 -28.02
N PHE A 39 18.21 -29.22 -28.53
CA PHE A 39 17.87 -29.22 -29.96
C PHE A 39 16.93 -28.07 -30.37
N GLY A 40 16.59 -27.16 -29.46
CA GLY A 40 15.72 -26.01 -29.74
C GLY A 40 14.29 -26.38 -30.13
N ALA A 41 13.86 -27.61 -29.84
CA ALA A 41 12.52 -28.09 -30.14
C ALA A 41 11.55 -27.68 -29.03
N PRO A 42 10.27 -27.39 -29.34
CA PRO A 42 9.25 -27.25 -28.30
C PRO A 42 9.25 -28.52 -27.43
N ALA A 43 9.27 -28.33 -26.10
CA ALA A 43 9.32 -29.43 -25.15
C ALA A 43 8.23 -30.46 -25.47
N PRO A 44 8.56 -31.76 -25.59
CA PRO A 44 7.58 -32.78 -25.92
C PRO A 44 6.52 -32.79 -24.81
N VAL A 45 5.27 -32.51 -25.16
CA VAL A 45 4.15 -32.74 -24.24
C VAL A 45 4.09 -34.25 -24.03
N GLY A 46 4.25 -34.69 -22.79
CA GLY A 46 4.18 -36.11 -22.47
C GLY A 46 2.88 -36.69 -23.01
N THR A 47 2.98 -37.60 -23.98
CA THR A 47 1.84 -38.43 -24.38
C THR A 47 1.44 -39.26 -23.16
N PRO A 48 0.17 -39.22 -22.72
CA PRO A 48 -0.26 -39.97 -21.55
C PRO A 48 0.02 -41.46 -21.78
N SER A 49 0.80 -42.07 -20.89
CA SER A 49 1.06 -43.51 -20.89
C SER A 49 -0.28 -44.26 -20.75
N PRO A 50 -0.57 -45.31 -21.54
CA PRO A 50 -1.86 -46.02 -21.52
C PRO A 50 -2.04 -46.93 -20.29
N THR A 51 -1.27 -46.72 -19.22
CA THR A 51 -1.34 -47.44 -17.94
C THR A 51 -1.73 -46.51 -16.79
N ALA A 52 -2.64 -45.57 -17.05
CA ALA A 52 -3.39 -44.90 -16.00
C ALA A 52 -4.54 -45.83 -15.57
N GLU A 53 -4.25 -46.71 -14.62
CA GLU A 53 -5.27 -47.29 -13.74
C GLU A 53 -6.23 -46.19 -13.30
N THR A 54 -7.52 -46.47 -13.47
CA THR A 54 -8.70 -45.67 -13.16
C THR A 54 -8.49 -44.73 -11.97
N ALA A 55 -8.01 -43.50 -12.23
CA ALA A 55 -8.17 -42.43 -11.28
C ALA A 55 -9.68 -42.20 -11.12
N PRO A 56 -10.22 -42.13 -9.90
CA PRO A 56 -11.62 -41.78 -9.72
C PRO A 56 -11.87 -40.46 -10.45
N ALA A 57 -12.93 -40.41 -11.26
CA ALA A 57 -13.29 -39.21 -11.97
C ALA A 57 -13.29 -38.03 -10.98
N PRO A 58 -12.68 -36.89 -11.34
CA PRO A 58 -12.62 -35.75 -10.43
C PRO A 58 -14.06 -35.42 -10.02
N ASP A 59 -14.32 -35.45 -8.72
CA ASP A 59 -15.65 -35.18 -8.20
C ASP A 59 -15.97 -33.71 -8.47
N LEU A 60 -16.76 -33.48 -9.51
CA LEU A 60 -17.13 -32.16 -10.00
C LEU A 60 -17.86 -31.36 -8.92
N SER A 61 -18.49 -32.03 -7.94
CA SER A 61 -19.17 -31.36 -6.83
C SER A 61 -18.18 -30.72 -5.85
N ILE A 62 -17.06 -31.39 -5.55
CA ILE A 62 -16.01 -30.89 -4.67
C ILE A 62 -15.28 -29.72 -5.34
N LEU A 63 -14.93 -29.87 -6.62
CA LEU A 63 -14.28 -28.79 -7.39
C LEU A 63 -15.15 -27.54 -7.48
N GLN A 64 -16.46 -27.69 -7.58
CA GLN A 64 -17.38 -26.56 -7.66
C GLN A 64 -17.57 -25.85 -6.32
N ALA A 65 -17.51 -26.59 -5.21
CA ALA A 65 -17.46 -26.03 -3.86
C ALA A 65 -16.15 -25.26 -3.61
N ASP A 66 -15.01 -25.82 -4.02
CA ASP A 66 -13.71 -25.16 -3.90
C ASP A 66 -13.63 -23.88 -4.74
N ILE A 67 -14.17 -23.89 -5.96
CA ILE A 67 -14.24 -22.70 -6.82
C ILE A 67 -15.13 -21.62 -6.19
N ALA A 68 -16.26 -22.01 -5.56
CA ALA A 68 -17.12 -21.06 -4.87
C ALA A 68 -16.41 -20.44 -3.65
N ALA A 69 -15.74 -21.27 -2.84
CA ALA A 69 -14.96 -20.80 -1.69
C ALA A 69 -13.81 -19.86 -2.09
N LEU A 70 -13.09 -20.17 -3.18
CA LEU A 70 -12.04 -19.31 -3.72
C LEU A 70 -12.57 -17.95 -4.21
N LYS A 71 -13.76 -17.92 -4.83
CA LYS A 71 -14.41 -16.67 -5.24
C LYS A 71 -14.79 -15.81 -4.04
N THR A 72 -15.38 -16.41 -3.00
CA THR A 72 -15.71 -15.69 -1.77
C THR A 72 -14.45 -15.16 -1.09
N GLN A 73 -13.39 -15.97 -1.01
CA GLN A 73 -12.11 -15.51 -0.46
C GLN A 73 -11.48 -14.38 -1.28
N GLN A 74 -11.63 -14.41 -2.61
CA GLN A 74 -11.16 -13.35 -3.49
C GLN A 74 -11.96 -12.04 -3.30
N GLU A 75 -13.28 -12.13 -3.12
CA GLU A 75 -14.13 -10.98 -2.82
C GLU A 75 -13.79 -10.36 -1.47
N GLU A 76 -13.59 -11.19 -0.43
CA GLU A 76 -13.16 -10.74 0.90
C GLU A 76 -11.78 -10.06 0.86
N MET A 77 -10.82 -10.63 0.12
CA MET A 77 -9.50 -10.04 -0.05
C MET A 77 -9.57 -8.71 -0.79
N ASN A 78 -10.39 -8.60 -1.84
CA ASN A 78 -10.60 -7.34 -2.55
C ASN A 78 -11.24 -6.28 -1.66
N ALA A 79 -12.22 -6.65 -0.83
CA ALA A 79 -12.83 -5.75 0.15
C ALA A 79 -11.83 -5.27 1.21
N ALA A 80 -11.01 -6.18 1.75
CA ALA A 80 -9.94 -5.85 2.69
C ALA A 80 -8.90 -4.92 2.06
N GLN A 81 -8.55 -5.14 0.79
CA GLN A 81 -7.62 -4.28 0.06
C GLN A 81 -8.20 -2.88 -0.20
N ALA A 82 -9.49 -2.79 -0.53
CA ALA A 82 -10.18 -1.51 -0.68
C ALA A 82 -10.17 -0.72 0.65
N GLN A 83 -10.49 -1.39 1.77
CA GLN A 83 -10.44 -0.79 3.10
C GLN A 83 -9.01 -0.37 3.50
N ALA A 84 -8.00 -1.15 3.14
CA ALA A 84 -6.60 -0.80 3.35
C ALA A 84 -6.21 0.45 2.53
N ALA A 85 -6.69 0.59 1.29
CA ALA A 85 -6.44 1.77 0.47
C ALA A 85 -7.12 3.02 1.03
N GLU A 86 -8.37 2.89 1.52
CA GLU A 86 -9.09 4.00 2.15
C GLU A 86 -8.42 4.45 3.45
N SER A 87 -8.03 3.51 4.32
CA SER A 87 -7.32 3.83 5.57
C SER A 87 -5.94 4.45 5.31
N PHE A 88 -5.23 4.00 4.28
CA PHE A 88 -3.98 4.63 3.85
C PHE A 88 -4.20 6.05 3.33
N ASN A 89 -5.21 6.28 2.50
CA ASN A 89 -5.55 7.62 2.02
C ASN A 89 -5.92 8.56 3.17
N ALA A 90 -6.70 8.09 4.14
CA ALA A 90 -7.03 8.85 5.34
C ALA A 90 -5.79 9.19 6.17
N LEU A 91 -4.84 8.25 6.30
CA LEU A 91 -3.57 8.48 6.97
C LEU A 91 -2.73 9.53 6.24
N VAL A 92 -2.62 9.45 4.91
CA VAL A 92 -1.88 10.42 4.10
C VAL A 92 -2.50 11.81 4.22
N GLN A 93 -3.83 11.92 4.21
CA GLN A 93 -4.53 13.19 4.41
C GLN A 93 -4.25 13.77 5.80
N ASN A 94 -4.38 12.97 6.85
CA ASN A 94 -4.08 13.39 8.22
C ASN A 94 -2.61 13.81 8.39
N LEU A 95 -1.66 13.04 7.84
CA LEU A 95 -0.25 13.40 7.86
C LEU A 95 0.02 14.69 7.09
N GLY A 96 -0.66 14.89 5.96
CA GLY A 96 -0.64 16.15 5.23
C GLY A 96 -1.07 17.33 6.11
N GLU A 97 -2.14 17.17 6.88
CA GLU A 97 -2.61 18.19 7.83
C GLU A 97 -1.63 18.42 8.99
N PHE A 98 -0.97 17.38 9.51
CA PHE A 98 0.02 17.49 10.58
C PHE A 98 1.33 18.16 10.13
N LEU A 99 1.77 17.90 8.90
CA LEU A 99 3.00 18.47 8.34
C LEU A 99 2.77 19.87 7.75
N ARG A 100 1.52 20.25 7.46
CA ARG A 100 1.20 21.57 6.92
C ARG A 100 1.45 22.65 7.97
N VAL A 101 2.08 23.74 7.54
CA VAL A 101 2.10 24.99 8.30
C VAL A 101 0.69 25.62 8.22
N PRO A 102 -0.05 25.72 9.33
CA PRO A 102 -1.40 26.31 9.32
C PRO A 102 -1.31 27.80 9.01
N SER A 103 -2.37 28.38 8.43
CA SER A 103 -2.41 29.83 8.25
C SER A 103 -2.42 30.55 9.59
N PHE A 104 -1.96 31.80 9.65
CA PHE A 104 -1.96 32.57 10.91
C PHE A 104 -3.37 32.75 11.47
N ARG A 105 -4.38 32.92 10.60
CA ARG A 105 -5.79 32.97 10.97
C ARG A 105 -6.28 31.67 11.60
N GLU A 106 -5.93 30.50 11.05
CA GLU A 106 -6.27 29.20 11.66
C GLU A 106 -5.58 29.02 13.02
N TYR A 107 -4.30 29.40 13.11
CA TYR A 107 -3.57 29.36 14.35
C TYR A 107 -4.22 30.24 15.43
N ARG A 108 -4.65 31.46 15.07
CA ARG A 108 -5.43 32.33 15.97
C ARG A 108 -6.77 31.73 16.37
N ALA A 109 -7.47 31.07 15.44
CA ALA A 109 -8.75 30.43 15.75
C ALA A 109 -8.58 29.28 16.74
N ARG A 110 -7.54 28.45 16.56
CA ARG A 110 -7.19 27.37 17.49
C ARG A 110 -6.80 27.91 18.88
N ASP A 111 -5.90 28.90 18.93
CA ASP A 111 -5.43 29.52 20.18
C ASP A 111 -6.58 30.22 20.95
N ALA A 112 -7.57 30.77 20.24
CA ALA A 112 -8.78 31.34 20.83
C ALA A 112 -9.70 30.27 21.45
N VAL A 113 -9.75 29.07 20.86
CA VAL A 113 -10.49 27.92 21.42
C VAL A 113 -9.77 27.32 22.63
N GLU A 114 -8.43 27.30 22.59
CA GLU A 114 -7.57 26.81 23.68
C GLU A 114 -7.52 27.75 24.90
N GLY A 115 -7.94 29.01 24.75
CA GLY A 115 -8.16 29.93 25.86
C GLY A 115 -7.09 31.01 26.04
N SER A 116 -6.33 31.36 25.00
CA SER A 116 -5.48 32.55 25.03
C SER A 116 -6.34 33.81 24.96
N ILE A 117 -6.61 34.40 26.13
CA ILE A 117 -7.37 35.64 26.26
C ILE A 117 -6.44 36.84 26.07
N GLN A 118 -6.92 37.88 25.39
CA GLN A 118 -6.25 39.18 25.34
C GLN A 118 -6.10 39.72 26.76
N LYS A 119 -4.88 40.14 27.15
CA LYS A 119 -4.65 40.59 28.52
C LYS A 119 -5.43 41.89 28.77
N PRO A 120 -5.93 42.12 30.00
CA PRO A 120 -6.61 43.38 30.32
C PRO A 120 -5.66 44.57 30.11
N GLY A 121 -6.05 45.53 29.26
CA GLY A 121 -5.24 46.68 28.86
C GLY A 121 -4.33 46.47 27.64
N GLU A 122 -4.27 45.25 27.06
CA GLU A 122 -3.52 44.97 25.84
C GLU A 122 -4.27 45.52 24.62
N THR A 123 -3.62 46.28 23.75
CA THR A 123 -4.21 46.69 22.46
C THR A 123 -4.31 45.49 21.52
N GLU A 124 -5.28 45.49 20.60
CA GLU A 124 -5.46 44.39 19.63
C GLU A 124 -4.18 44.13 18.81
N LEU A 125 -3.46 45.20 18.45
CA LEU A 125 -2.19 45.10 17.74
C LEU A 125 -1.11 44.39 18.56
N ASN A 126 -0.97 44.71 19.85
CA ASN A 126 0.01 44.07 20.73
C ASN A 126 -0.32 42.60 20.96
N PHE A 127 -1.61 42.27 21.09
CA PHE A 127 -2.09 40.89 21.15
C PHE A 127 -1.71 40.11 19.89
N LEU A 128 -1.95 40.69 18.71
CA LEU A 128 -1.58 40.12 17.42
C LEU A 128 -0.08 39.87 17.28
N ILE A 129 0.76 40.83 17.67
CA ILE A 129 2.22 40.71 17.63
C ILE A 129 2.68 39.58 18.55
N ARG A 130 2.11 39.46 19.76
CA ARG A 130 2.42 38.37 20.69
C ARG A 130 2.08 37.00 20.10
N LEU A 131 0.92 36.89 19.44
CA LEU A 131 0.49 35.67 18.76
C LEU A 131 1.37 35.35 17.54
N ALA A 132 1.74 36.36 16.76
CA ALA A 132 2.65 36.23 15.61
C ALA A 132 4.04 35.74 16.03
N ASN A 133 4.58 36.27 17.13
CA ASN A 133 5.83 35.79 17.70
C ASN A 133 5.74 34.31 18.10
N ARG A 134 4.65 33.89 18.74
CA ARG A 134 4.45 32.49 19.12
C ARG A 134 4.33 31.58 17.89
N TYR A 135 3.58 32.02 16.88
CA TYR A 135 3.46 31.33 15.59
C TYR A 135 4.82 31.16 14.91
N TYR A 136 5.64 32.22 14.86
CA TYR A 136 6.98 32.18 14.30
C TYR A 136 7.90 31.22 15.07
N LEU A 137 7.81 31.17 16.39
CA LEU A 137 8.63 30.25 17.18
C LEU A 137 8.35 28.78 16.83
N ILE A 138 7.08 28.43 16.59
CA ILE A 138 6.62 27.08 16.27
C ILE A 138 6.92 26.72 14.81
N TYR A 139 6.52 27.57 13.87
CA TYR A 139 6.54 27.24 12.44
C TYR A 139 7.71 27.86 11.66
N LYS A 140 8.54 28.71 12.30
CA LYS A 140 9.67 29.44 11.69
C LYS A 140 9.29 30.30 10.48
N VAL A 141 8.02 30.67 10.36
CA VAL A 141 7.47 31.52 9.30
C VAL A 141 6.81 32.73 9.92
N TRP A 142 7.15 33.92 9.43
CA TRP A 142 6.49 35.16 9.86
C TRP A 142 5.16 35.31 9.12
N PRO A 143 4.05 35.65 9.80
CA PRO A 143 2.76 35.82 9.13
C PRO A 143 2.78 37.05 8.22
N ASP A 144 2.23 36.91 7.01
CA ASP A 144 2.13 37.99 6.04
C ASP A 144 0.93 38.91 6.38
N PRO A 145 1.16 40.18 6.78
CA PRO A 145 0.08 41.10 7.14
C PRO A 145 -0.70 41.63 5.92
N THR A 146 -0.17 41.48 4.70
CA THR A 146 -0.79 42.00 3.48
C THR A 146 -1.87 41.07 2.93
N ASN A 147 -1.81 39.78 3.27
CA ASN A 147 -2.79 38.80 2.84
C ASN A 147 -3.96 38.71 3.84
N ILE A 148 -5.02 39.47 3.57
CA ILE A 148 -6.23 39.54 4.42
C ILE A 148 -6.91 38.18 4.60
N ASN A 149 -6.80 37.26 3.64
CA ASN A 149 -7.39 35.93 3.78
C ASN A 149 -6.66 35.07 4.85
N ILE A 150 -5.36 35.32 5.03
CA ILE A 150 -4.45 34.58 5.93
C ILE A 150 -4.27 35.30 7.28
N PHE A 151 -4.35 36.64 7.31
CA PHE A 151 -4.16 37.46 8.52
C PHE A 151 -5.45 38.07 9.08
N GLY A 152 -6.53 38.09 8.29
CA GLY A 152 -7.77 38.80 8.60
C GLY A 152 -8.49 38.32 9.86
N LYS A 153 -9.62 38.99 10.16
CA LYS A 153 -10.39 38.72 11.38
C LYS A 153 -10.92 37.28 11.40
N ILE A 154 -10.86 36.67 12.58
CA ILE A 154 -11.47 35.38 12.87
C ILE A 154 -12.98 35.57 13.08
N SER A 155 -13.80 34.93 12.24
CA SER A 155 -15.25 34.83 12.44
C SER A 155 -15.58 33.67 13.40
N ASP A 156 -16.75 33.71 14.02
CA ASP A 156 -17.18 32.65 14.95
C ASP A 156 -17.37 31.29 14.25
N GLU A 157 -17.74 31.29 12.97
CA GLU A 157 -17.77 30.08 12.12
C GLU A 157 -16.39 29.43 12.00
N THR A 158 -15.31 30.23 11.93
CA THR A 158 -13.95 29.69 11.82
C THR A 158 -13.49 29.02 13.12
N LYS A 159 -14.03 29.45 14.27
CA LYS A 159 -13.74 28.86 15.59
C LYS A 159 -14.48 27.54 15.81
N ALA A 160 -15.68 27.39 15.25
CA ALA A 160 -16.51 26.19 15.38
C ALA A 160 -15.89 24.95 14.70
N ASN A 161 -15.03 25.15 13.71
CA ASN A 161 -14.35 24.06 12.98
C ASN A 161 -13.24 23.38 13.77
N PHE A 162 -12.84 23.91 14.94
CA PHE A 162 -11.77 23.33 15.75
C PHE A 162 -12.35 22.74 17.05
N PRO A 163 -12.29 21.41 17.23
CA PRO A 163 -12.74 20.79 18.46
C PRO A 163 -11.86 21.28 19.62
N LYS A 164 -12.48 21.56 20.78
CA LYS A 164 -11.73 21.84 22.01
C LYS A 164 -10.90 20.59 22.32
N ALA A 165 -9.59 20.75 22.45
CA ALA A 165 -8.72 19.66 22.89
C ALA A 165 -9.24 19.11 24.23
N PRO A 166 -9.33 17.78 24.41
CA PRO A 166 -9.69 17.20 25.69
C PRO A 166 -8.67 17.69 26.73
N ARG A 167 -9.17 18.24 27.84
CA ARG A 167 -8.33 18.62 28.98
C ARG A 167 -7.77 17.32 29.56
N ILE A 168 -6.47 17.08 29.38
CA ILE A 168 -5.72 16.04 30.09
C ILE A 168 -5.40 16.56 31.48
#